data_AF-N6SVT0-F1
#
_entry.id   AF-N6SVT0-F1
#
_cell.length_a   1.000
_cell.length_b   1.000
_cell.length_c   1.000
_cell.angle_alpha   90.00
_cell.angle_beta   90.00
_cell.angle_gamma   90.00
#
_symmetry.space_group_name_H-M   'P 1'
#
loop_
_entity.id
_entity.type
_entity.pdbx_description
1 polymer ?
#
loop_
_entity_poly.entity_id
_entity_poly.type
_entity_poly.pdbx_seq_one_letter_code
_entity_poly.pdbx_strand_id
1 'polypeptide(L)'
;MQVLREKQKSLENYLRNETEDGLECRLTENKGRSVFATRNFEKDSFVVEYSGDFLSLLEANQREEHYARDETTGCYMYYFKYKDRTFCIDATQETGRLGRLINHSRTSSNLYTKSILVDGLPRLVLLARQNIKKGQELFYDYGDRSRESIKYHPWLKE
;
A
#
# COMPACT_ATOMS: atom_id res chain seq x y z
N MET A 1 7.88 0.34 27.12
CA MET A 1 7.99 1.82 26.93
C MET A 1 9.15 2.21 26.03
N GLN A 2 10.38 1.72 26.23
CA GLN A 2 11.54 2.06 25.38
C GLN A 2 11.52 1.42 23.97
N VAL A 3 11.31 0.10 23.88
CA VAL A 3 11.27 -0.66 22.62
C VAL A 3 10.22 -0.13 21.62
N LEU A 4 9.03 0.26 22.11
CA LEU A 4 7.97 0.81 21.25
C LEU A 4 8.38 2.15 20.62
N ARG A 5 9.11 2.99 21.37
CA ARG A 5 9.62 4.27 20.86
C ARG A 5 10.73 4.06 19.84
N GLU A 6 11.60 3.07 20.04
CA GLU A 6 12.65 2.73 19.08
C GLU A 6 12.07 2.18 17.77
N LYS A 7 11.06 1.29 17.85
CA LYS A 7 10.33 0.82 16.67
C LYS A 7 9.66 1.96 15.91
N GLN A 8 9.03 2.89 16.63
CA GLN A 8 8.40 4.08 16.03
C GLN A 8 9.43 4.96 15.31
N LYS A 9 10.57 5.26 15.96
CA LYS A 9 11.66 6.03 15.33
C LYS A 9 12.24 5.34 14.10
N SER A 10 12.37 4.02 14.14
CA SER A 10 12.84 3.24 12.99
C SER A 10 11.89 3.37 11.80
N LEU A 11 10.57 3.27 12.03
CA LEU A 11 9.56 3.48 10.99
C LEU A 11 9.61 4.91 10.43
N GLU A 12 9.69 5.93 11.29
CA GLU A 12 9.84 7.32 10.87
C GLU A 12 11.07 7.53 9.98
N ASN A 13 12.20 6.89 10.32
CA ASN A 13 13.42 6.98 9.51
C ASN A 13 13.26 6.29 8.14
N TYR A 14 12.67 5.10 8.07
CA TYR A 14 12.39 4.45 6.77
C TYR A 14 11.53 5.33 5.88
N LEU A 15 10.57 6.01 6.51
CA LEU A 15 9.62 6.88 5.84
C LEU A 15 10.24 8.20 5.37
N ARG A 16 11.14 8.80 6.15
CA ARG A 16 11.87 10.02 5.74
C ARG A 16 12.93 9.76 4.68
N ASN A 17 13.53 8.57 4.70
CA ASN A 17 14.52 8.14 3.73
C ASN A 17 13.90 7.44 2.51
N GLU A 18 12.57 7.42 2.40
CA GLU A 18 11.85 6.80 1.29
C GLU A 18 12.33 5.36 1.01
N THR A 19 12.59 4.58 2.07
CA THR A 19 13.26 3.28 1.94
C THR A 19 12.40 2.28 1.18
N GLU A 20 13.00 1.66 0.14
CA GLU A 20 12.41 0.57 -0.66
C GLU A 20 13.42 -0.59 -0.86
N ASP A 21 14.44 -0.68 0.00
CA ASP A 21 15.45 -1.73 -0.06
C ASP A 21 14.82 -3.12 0.19
N GLY A 22 15.19 -4.06 -0.68
CA GLY A 22 14.73 -5.44 -0.64
C GLY A 22 13.59 -5.72 -1.59
N LEU A 23 13.33 -4.83 -2.56
CA LEU A 23 12.21 -4.91 -3.49
C LEU A 23 12.66 -4.85 -4.94
N GLU A 24 11.92 -5.50 -5.82
CA GLU A 24 12.09 -5.44 -7.27
C GLU A 24 10.72 -5.52 -7.94
N CYS A 25 10.48 -4.63 -8.91
CA CYS A 25 9.30 -4.72 -9.77
C CYS A 25 9.62 -5.57 -11.01
N ARG A 26 8.76 -6.53 -11.32
CA ARG A 26 8.83 -7.34 -12.53
C ARG A 26 7.50 -7.29 -13.26
N LEU A 27 7.54 -7.48 -14.58
CA LEU A 27 6.34 -7.74 -15.37
C LEU A 27 5.95 -9.21 -15.20
N THR A 28 4.67 -9.46 -14.92
CA THR A 28 4.11 -10.80 -14.77
C THR A 28 2.96 -11.00 -15.75
N GLU A 29 2.80 -12.24 -16.19
CA GLU A 29 1.66 -12.61 -17.04
C GLU A 29 0.36 -12.40 -16.26
N ASN A 30 -0.61 -11.73 -16.89
CA ASN A 30 -1.97 -11.47 -16.39
C ASN A 30 -2.15 -10.44 -15.27
N LYS A 31 -1.12 -10.06 -14.49
CA LYS A 31 -1.22 -9.03 -13.43
C LYS A 31 -0.54 -7.70 -13.77
N GLY A 32 0.16 -7.64 -14.90
CA GLY A 32 0.93 -6.45 -15.26
C GLY A 32 2.21 -6.34 -14.43
N ARG A 33 2.28 -5.38 -13.51
CA ARG A 33 3.45 -5.17 -12.65
C ARG A 33 3.27 -5.92 -11.32
N SER A 34 4.34 -6.47 -10.79
CA SER A 34 4.33 -7.17 -9.51
C SER A 34 5.63 -6.92 -8.75
N VAL A 35 5.53 -6.77 -7.43
CA VAL A 35 6.69 -6.51 -6.57
C VAL A 35 7.11 -7.80 -5.87
N PHE A 36 8.41 -8.09 -5.92
CA PHE A 36 9.02 -9.26 -5.32
C PHE A 36 10.05 -8.86 -4.27
N ALA A 37 10.17 -9.68 -3.22
CA ALA A 37 11.22 -9.52 -2.22
C ALA A 37 12.59 -9.95 -2.80
N THR A 38 13.62 -9.10 -2.72
CA THR A 38 15.00 -9.43 -3.11
C THR A 38 15.88 -9.84 -1.92
N ARG A 39 15.33 -9.72 -0.70
CA ARG A 39 15.91 -10.22 0.56
C ARG A 39 14.83 -10.86 1.44
N ASN A 40 15.23 -11.42 2.57
CA ASN A 40 14.27 -11.89 3.57
C ASN A 40 13.73 -10.70 4.38
N PHE A 41 12.44 -10.77 4.73
CA PHE A 41 11.80 -9.87 5.70
C PHE A 41 11.31 -10.69 6.89
N GLU A 42 11.54 -10.19 8.09
CA GLU A 42 11.00 -10.77 9.32
C GLU A 42 9.57 -10.29 9.53
N LYS A 43 8.76 -11.11 10.21
CA LYS A 43 7.42 -10.72 10.64
C LYS A 43 7.45 -9.37 11.37
N ASP A 44 6.46 -8.53 11.09
CA ASP A 44 6.25 -7.17 11.60
C ASP A 44 7.34 -6.15 11.21
N SER A 45 8.27 -6.51 10.31
CA SER A 45 9.23 -5.56 9.76
C SER A 45 8.62 -4.64 8.70
N PHE A 46 9.20 -3.46 8.55
CA PHE A 46 8.86 -2.51 7.50
C PHE A 46 9.24 -3.09 6.13
N VAL A 47 8.32 -2.95 5.17
CA VAL A 47 8.56 -3.36 3.78
C VAL A 47 8.60 -2.15 2.88
N VAL A 48 7.51 -1.38 2.82
CA VAL A 48 7.42 -0.19 1.98
C VAL A 48 6.30 0.73 2.45
N GLU A 49 6.35 1.98 2.03
CA GLU A 49 5.24 2.90 2.14
C GLU A 49 4.30 2.77 0.94
N TYR A 50 2.99 2.81 1.19
CA TYR A 50 2.05 3.17 0.13
C TYR A 50 2.09 4.69 -0.05
N SER A 51 3.01 5.16 -0.90
CA SER A 51 3.33 6.57 -1.09
C SER A 51 2.48 7.21 -2.18
N GLY A 52 2.00 8.42 -1.95
CA GLY A 52 1.15 9.19 -2.85
C GLY A 52 0.70 10.50 -2.19
N ASP A 53 -0.23 11.21 -2.83
CA ASP A 53 -0.79 12.45 -2.30
C ASP A 53 -1.71 12.16 -1.10
N PHE A 54 -1.48 12.82 0.03
CA PHE A 54 -2.37 12.73 1.18
C PHE A 54 -3.58 13.65 0.99
N LEU A 55 -4.77 13.06 0.96
CA LEU A 55 -6.03 13.76 0.67
C LEU A 55 -7.03 13.59 1.80
N SER A 56 -7.81 14.63 2.06
CA SER A 56 -9.08 14.51 2.77
C SER A 56 -10.10 13.72 1.93
N LEU A 57 -11.16 13.22 2.57
CA LEU A 57 -12.25 12.54 1.87
C LEU A 57 -12.89 13.41 0.77
N LEU A 58 -13.01 14.71 0.98
CA LEU A 58 -13.60 15.62 0.00
C LEU A 58 -12.71 15.73 -1.25
N GLU A 59 -11.41 15.93 -1.07
CA GLU A 59 -10.44 16.00 -2.18
C GLU A 59 -10.34 14.67 -2.93
N ALA A 60 -10.38 13.54 -2.20
CA ALA A 60 -10.38 12.22 -2.79
C ALA A 60 -11.60 12.01 -3.71
N ASN A 61 -12.82 12.31 -3.23
CA ASN A 61 -14.03 12.18 -4.04
C ASN A 61 -13.96 13.03 -5.32
N GLN A 62 -13.42 14.26 -5.23
CA GLN A 62 -13.24 15.12 -6.41
C GLN A 62 -12.28 14.51 -7.45
N ARG A 63 -11.19 13.88 -7.01
CA ARG A 63 -10.26 13.19 -7.91
C ARG A 63 -10.88 11.92 -8.50
N GLU A 64 -11.64 11.17 -7.72
CA GLU A 64 -12.34 9.97 -8.19
C GLU A 64 -13.36 10.31 -9.29
N GLU A 65 -14.12 11.39 -9.14
CA GLU A 65 -15.01 11.90 -10.19
C GLU A 65 -14.28 12.32 -11.48
N HIS A 66 -13.03 12.78 -11.34
CA HIS A 66 -12.20 13.13 -12.49
C HIS A 66 -11.67 11.87 -13.18
N TYR A 67 -11.11 10.92 -12.42
CA TYR A 67 -10.58 9.66 -12.94
C TYR A 67 -11.67 8.77 -13.57
N ALA A 68 -12.90 8.82 -13.05
CA ALA A 68 -14.04 8.09 -13.62
C ALA A 68 -14.39 8.50 -15.07
N ARG A 69 -13.87 9.63 -15.56
CA ARG A 69 -14.04 10.08 -16.96
C ARG A 69 -13.01 9.50 -17.92
N ASP A 70 -11.96 8.89 -17.39
CA ASP A 70 -10.87 8.29 -18.17
C ASP A 70 -10.69 6.83 -17.76
N GLU A 71 -11.24 5.93 -18.56
CA GLU A 71 -11.16 4.47 -18.35
C GLU A 71 -9.73 3.91 -18.39
N THR A 72 -8.74 4.71 -18.83
CA THR A 72 -7.33 4.32 -18.82
C THR A 72 -6.65 4.54 -17.46
N THR A 73 -7.27 5.34 -16.57
CA THR A 73 -6.73 5.61 -15.23
C THR A 73 -7.00 4.42 -14.31
N GLY A 74 -5.92 3.77 -13.85
CA GLY A 74 -6.04 2.66 -12.89
C GLY A 74 -6.41 3.12 -11.47
N CYS A 75 -6.92 2.19 -10.66
CA CYS A 75 -7.35 2.46 -9.28
C CYS A 75 -6.16 2.39 -8.30
N TYR A 76 -5.61 3.54 -7.91
CA TYR A 76 -4.48 3.65 -6.96
C TYR A 76 -4.80 4.55 -5.74
N MET A 77 -6.09 4.68 -5.42
CA MET A 77 -6.56 5.45 -4.27
C MET A 77 -6.79 4.53 -3.08
N TYR A 78 -6.03 4.74 -2.00
CA TYR A 78 -6.16 3.96 -0.78
C TYR A 78 -6.87 4.76 0.31
N TYR A 79 -8.12 4.39 0.61
CA TYR A 79 -8.89 4.95 1.71
C TYR A 79 -8.56 4.30 3.05
N PHE A 80 -8.33 5.11 4.08
CA PHE A 80 -8.08 4.63 5.43
C PHE A 80 -8.67 5.57 6.48
N LYS A 81 -8.95 5.01 7.66
CA LYS A 81 -9.38 5.79 8.83
C LYS A 81 -8.18 6.10 9.71
N TYR A 82 -8.09 7.35 10.14
CA TYR A 82 -7.18 7.76 11.20
C TYR A 82 -7.96 8.59 12.22
N LYS A 83 -8.10 8.04 13.43
CA LYS A 83 -9.09 8.48 14.43
C LYS A 83 -10.50 8.43 13.80
N ASP A 84 -11.32 9.43 14.02
CA ASP A 84 -12.72 9.50 13.53
C ASP A 84 -12.84 10.15 12.14
N ARG A 85 -11.74 10.24 11.38
CA ARG A 85 -11.73 10.84 10.04
C ARG A 85 -11.22 9.86 9.00
N THR A 86 -11.80 9.93 7.80
CA THR A 86 -11.36 9.19 6.61
C THR A 86 -10.43 10.07 5.79
N PHE A 87 -9.33 9.47 5.36
CA PHE A 87 -8.33 10.06 4.47
C PHE A 87 -8.07 9.10 3.31
N CYS A 88 -7.39 9.62 2.28
CA CYS A 88 -6.96 8.84 1.13
C CYS A 88 -5.47 9.09 0.87
N ILE A 89 -4.72 8.06 0.49
CA ILE A 89 -3.47 8.22 -0.24
C ILE A 89 -3.76 7.97 -1.71
N ASP A 90 -3.63 9.01 -2.54
CA ASP A 90 -3.77 8.89 -3.99
C ASP A 90 -2.39 8.67 -4.63
N ALA A 91 -2.14 7.42 -5.04
CA ALA A 91 -0.94 7.03 -5.75
C ALA A 91 -1.18 6.91 -7.27
N THR A 92 -2.18 7.59 -7.83
CA THR A 92 -2.48 7.49 -9.27
C THR A 92 -1.34 8.02 -10.13
N GLN A 93 -0.72 9.14 -9.73
CA GLN A 93 0.46 9.65 -10.38
C GLN A 93 1.68 8.74 -10.15
N GLU A 94 2.41 8.45 -11.23
CA GLU A 94 3.58 7.58 -11.20
C GLU A 94 4.80 8.34 -10.63
N THR A 95 5.27 7.93 -9.46
CA THR A 95 6.41 8.56 -8.75
C THR A 95 7.68 7.70 -8.75
N GLY A 96 7.61 6.50 -9.32
CA GLY A 96 8.66 5.48 -9.22
C GLY A 96 8.64 4.67 -7.92
N ARG A 97 7.78 5.04 -6.95
CA ARG A 97 7.58 4.32 -5.69
C ARG A 97 6.91 2.97 -5.94
N LEU A 98 7.40 1.92 -5.29
CA LEU A 98 6.99 0.54 -5.50
C LEU A 98 5.73 0.15 -4.74
N GLY A 99 5.40 0.83 -3.64
CA GLY A 99 4.25 0.46 -2.79
C GLY A 99 2.91 0.39 -3.53
N ARG A 100 2.69 1.28 -4.51
CA ARG A 100 1.49 1.31 -5.36
C ARG A 100 1.37 0.13 -6.33
N LEU A 101 2.44 -0.63 -6.53
CA LEU A 101 2.54 -1.74 -7.49
C LEU A 101 2.36 -3.11 -6.82
N ILE A 102 2.17 -3.14 -5.50
CA ILE A 102 1.95 -4.37 -4.76
C ILE A 102 0.53 -4.87 -5.01
N ASN A 103 0.41 -6.10 -5.47
CA ASN A 103 -0.86 -6.67 -5.90
C ASN A 103 -1.76 -7.11 -4.75
N HIS A 104 -3.02 -7.32 -5.11
CA HIS A 104 -4.04 -7.86 -4.23
C HIS A 104 -3.91 -9.37 -4.04
N SER A 105 -4.11 -9.85 -2.81
CA SER A 105 -4.63 -11.20 -2.54
C SER A 105 -5.15 -11.29 -1.11
N ARG A 106 -6.33 -11.86 -0.90
CA ARG A 106 -6.91 -12.11 0.43
C ARG A 106 -6.35 -13.39 1.06
N THR A 107 -6.17 -14.43 0.25
CA THR A 107 -5.69 -15.74 0.71
C THR A 107 -4.19 -15.81 0.88
N SER A 108 -3.44 -15.09 0.03
CA SER A 108 -1.97 -15.12 -0.02
C SER A 108 -1.31 -13.83 0.49
N SER A 109 -2.07 -12.95 1.16
CA SER A 109 -1.58 -11.72 1.81
C SER A 109 -0.43 -12.02 2.77
N ASN A 110 0.80 -11.65 2.36
CA ASN A 110 1.99 -11.71 3.19
C ASN A 110 2.36 -10.35 3.79
N LEU A 111 1.64 -9.28 3.41
CA LEU A 111 1.71 -7.96 4.00
C LEU A 111 0.39 -7.57 4.71
N TYR A 112 0.48 -6.58 5.59
CA TYR A 112 -0.67 -5.87 6.12
C TYR A 112 -0.37 -4.37 6.19
N THR A 113 -1.43 -3.55 6.10
CA THR A 113 -1.30 -2.10 6.15
C THR A 113 -1.46 -1.57 7.56
N LYS A 114 -0.75 -0.49 7.87
CA LYS A 114 -0.86 0.24 9.13
C LYS A 114 -0.70 1.73 8.88
N SER A 115 -1.55 2.55 9.50
CA SER A 115 -1.33 4.00 9.54
C SER A 115 -0.41 4.37 10.70
N ILE A 116 0.59 5.21 10.44
CA ILE A 116 1.48 5.76 11.46
C ILE A 116 1.61 7.27 11.29
N LEU A 117 1.79 7.98 12.39
CA LEU A 117 1.95 9.43 12.39
C LEU A 117 3.42 9.78 12.21
N VAL A 118 3.75 10.56 11.17
CA VAL A 118 5.10 11.12 10.95
C VAL A 118 4.95 12.59 10.65
N ASP A 119 5.68 13.45 11.37
CA ASP A 119 5.65 14.90 11.18
C ASP A 119 4.22 15.49 11.21
N GLY A 120 3.33 14.90 12.01
CA GLY A 120 1.93 15.32 12.16
C GLY A 120 0.97 14.81 11.08
N LEU A 121 1.46 14.06 10.09
CA LEU A 121 0.66 13.52 8.99
C LEU A 121 0.53 11.98 9.08
N PRO A 122 -0.68 11.42 8.96
CA PRO A 122 -0.87 9.98 8.86
C PRO A 122 -0.31 9.46 7.54
N ARG A 123 0.61 8.49 7.63
CA ARG A 123 1.21 7.78 6.49
C ARG A 123 0.84 6.32 6.53
N LEU A 124 0.69 5.71 5.34
CA LEU A 124 0.29 4.32 5.20
C LEU A 124 1.50 3.44 4.87
N VAL A 125 1.79 2.47 5.74
CA VAL A 125 2.90 1.55 5.56
C VAL A 125 2.41 0.12 5.37
N LEU A 126 3.15 -0.65 4.57
CA LEU A 126 3.03 -2.08 4.47
C LEU A 126 4.10 -2.76 5.33
N LEU A 127 3.63 -3.62 6.23
CA LEU A 127 4.47 -4.41 7.13
C LEU A 127 4.34 -5.89 6.80
N ALA A 128 5.40 -6.64 7.04
CA ALA A 128 5.39 -8.08 6.83
C ALA A 128 4.45 -8.77 7.81
N ARG A 129 3.42 -9.47 7.33
CA ARG A 129 2.46 -10.23 8.16
C ARG A 129 3.08 -11.49 8.76
N GLN A 130 4.08 -12.01 8.08
CA GLN A 130 4.83 -13.22 8.38
C GLN A 130 6.26 -13.07 7.88
N ASN A 131 7.12 -14.06 8.13
CA ASN A 131 8.44 -14.07 7.51
C ASN A 131 8.28 -14.24 5.99
N ILE A 132 8.93 -13.37 5.22
CA ILE A 132 8.92 -13.38 3.75
C ILE A 132 10.32 -13.76 3.29
N LYS A 133 10.41 -14.75 2.41
CA LYS A 133 11.65 -15.19 1.80
C LYS A 133 11.94 -14.41 0.53
N LYS A 134 13.23 -14.23 0.25
CA LYS A 134 13.71 -13.75 -1.05
C LYS A 134 13.04 -14.54 -2.18
N GLY A 135 12.55 -13.81 -3.19
CA GLY A 135 11.89 -14.34 -4.38
C GLY A 135 10.37 -14.43 -4.28
N GLN A 136 9.77 -14.22 -3.11
CA GLN A 136 8.31 -14.22 -2.98
C GLN A 136 7.68 -12.95 -3.54
N GLU A 137 6.57 -13.09 -4.27
CA GLU A 137 5.71 -11.96 -4.65
C GLU A 137 5.04 -11.39 -3.40
N LEU A 138 4.91 -10.07 -3.35
CA LEU A 138 4.29 -9.34 -2.25
C LEU A 138 2.83 -9.09 -2.53
N PHE A 139 1.99 -9.35 -1.53
CA PHE A 139 0.56 -9.15 -1.61
C PHE A 139 0.01 -8.52 -0.34
N TYR A 140 -0.99 -7.67 -0.50
CA TYR A 140 -1.84 -7.23 0.60
C TYR A 140 -3.31 -7.27 0.20
N ASP A 141 -4.16 -7.25 1.22
CA ASP A 141 -5.60 -7.18 1.03
C ASP A 141 -6.02 -5.73 0.80
N TYR A 142 -6.50 -5.43 -0.39
CA TYR A 142 -6.97 -4.09 -0.79
C TYR A 142 -8.18 -3.62 0.04
N GLY A 143 -8.86 -4.53 0.73
CA GLY A 143 -9.96 -4.19 1.64
C GLY A 143 -11.27 -3.81 0.95
N ASP A 144 -11.30 -3.65 -0.37
CA ASP A 144 -12.54 -3.40 -1.11
C ASP A 144 -13.43 -4.65 -1.14
N ARG A 145 -14.67 -4.47 -0.69
CA ARG A 145 -15.72 -5.49 -0.61
C ARG A 145 -17.02 -5.04 -1.26
N SER A 146 -17.02 -3.89 -1.94
CA SER A 146 -18.22 -3.37 -2.56
C SER A 146 -18.73 -4.37 -3.61
N ARG A 147 -20.06 -4.53 -3.69
CA ARG A 147 -20.65 -5.46 -4.67
C ARG A 147 -20.32 -5.07 -6.10
N GLU A 148 -20.19 -3.77 -6.35
CA GLU A 148 -19.88 -3.20 -7.65
C GLU A 148 -18.42 -3.48 -8.05
N SER A 149 -17.46 -3.15 -7.19
CA SER A 149 -16.04 -3.45 -7.41
C SER A 149 -15.81 -4.93 -7.63
N ILE A 150 -16.43 -5.79 -6.82
CA ILE A 150 -16.34 -7.25 -6.97
C ILE A 150 -16.96 -7.74 -8.29
N LYS A 151 -17.98 -7.06 -8.82
CA LYS A 151 -18.61 -7.42 -10.09
C LYS A 151 -17.66 -7.15 -11.27
N TYR A 152 -16.95 -6.03 -11.25
CA TYR A 152 -16.02 -5.64 -12.32
C TYR A 152 -14.60 -6.20 -12.12
N HIS A 153 -14.22 -6.50 -10.88
CA HIS A 153 -12.91 -7.04 -10.51
C HIS A 153 -13.06 -8.29 -9.63
N PRO A 154 -13.44 -9.45 -10.20
CA PRO A 154 -13.72 -10.68 -9.43
C PRO A 154 -12.53 -11.17 -8.59
N TRP A 155 -11.30 -10.87 -9.00
CA TRP A 155 -10.06 -11.20 -8.28
C TRP A 155 -9.98 -10.56 -6.88
N LEU A 156 -10.79 -9.55 -6.56
CA LEU A 156 -10.92 -9.01 -5.20
C LEU A 156 -11.49 -10.02 -4.18
N LYS A 157 -11.99 -11.17 -4.62
CA LYS A 157 -12.47 -12.25 -3.75
C LYS A 157 -11.37 -13.21 -3.32
N GLU A 158 -10.25 -13.25 -4.04
CA GLU A 158 -9.21 -14.28 -3.94
C GLU A 158 -8.01 -13.83 -3.11
#